data_AF-A0A8X7XLA4-F1
#
_entry.id   AF-A0A8X7XLA4-F1
#
_cell.length_a   1.000
_cell.length_b   1.000
_cell.length_c   1.000
_cell.angle_alpha   90.00
_cell.angle_beta   90.00
_cell.angle_gamma   90.00
#
_symmetry.space_group_name_H-M   'P 1'
#
loop_
_entity.id
_entity.type
_entity.pdbx_description
1 polymer ?
#
loop_
_entity_poly.entity_id
_entity_poly.type
_entity_poly.pdbx_seq_one_letter_code
_entity_poly.pdbx_strand_id
1 'polypeptide(L)'
;MAKEGVEKTEETEHMIEKDAGKEPETVLSSGNAKEMRAVVLSGFGGLNKLRVTKKAMPEPQEGEVKVRVKACGLNFLDLMVRQGNIDNPPKTPLVPGFECSGIVEALGENTKEFEIGDRVMAFVNYGAWAEVVCTPAEFVYKIPDDMTFTEAAAFSMNFVAAYMMLFEVANLREGMSVLVHSAGGGVGQAVAQLCSTIPNVTVFGTASSFKHEAIKDSVTHLFDRSVDYVQEVRKFKCKTELIYVKMATLKANTGSAVTGAKSDVTVGAKTMWDFL
;
A
#
# COMPACT_ATOMS: atom_id res chain seq x y z
N MET A 1 10.75 39.02 71.33
CA MET A 1 12.16 39.23 71.72
C MET A 1 12.96 38.15 71.01
N ALA A 2 13.24 38.31 69.71
CA ALA A 2 14.36 39.06 69.13
C ALA A 2 15.74 38.44 69.50
N LYS A 3 16.16 37.45 68.70
CA LYS A 3 17.52 37.20 68.20
C LYS A 3 17.62 35.74 67.72
N GLU A 4 17.51 35.55 66.42
CA GLU A 4 18.14 34.47 65.63
C GLU A 4 17.65 34.62 64.19
N GLY A 5 18.45 35.29 63.38
CA GLY A 5 18.04 35.69 62.04
C GLY A 5 19.06 36.62 61.42
N VAL A 6 20.33 36.19 61.37
CA VAL A 6 21.38 36.63 60.44
C VAL A 6 22.48 35.56 60.54
N GLU A 7 22.36 34.46 59.79
CA GLU A 7 23.46 33.51 59.46
C GLU A 7 22.90 32.30 58.69
N LYS A 8 22.22 32.54 57.55
CA LYS A 8 21.91 31.48 56.56
C LYS A 8 21.47 32.03 55.21
N THR A 9 22.02 33.18 54.81
CA THR A 9 21.73 33.84 53.53
C THR A 9 22.98 34.08 52.68
N GLU A 10 24.11 33.44 52.98
CA GLU A 10 25.35 33.57 52.18
C GLU A 10 25.88 32.25 51.60
N GLU A 11 25.18 31.12 51.77
CA GLU A 11 25.55 29.84 51.11
C GLU A 11 24.70 29.56 49.85
N THR A 12 24.00 30.56 49.30
CA THR A 12 23.13 30.38 48.12
C THR A 12 23.58 31.13 46.85
N GLU A 13 24.81 31.67 46.82
CA GLU A 13 25.29 32.43 45.65
C GLU A 13 26.64 31.95 45.06
N HIS A 14 27.18 30.80 45.47
CA HIS A 14 28.41 30.26 44.87
C HIS A 14 28.33 28.77 44.50
N MET A 15 27.35 28.39 43.68
CA MET A 15 27.39 27.17 42.84
C MET A 15 26.65 27.34 41.50
N ILE A 16 26.64 28.55 40.94
CA ILE A 16 26.16 28.81 39.56
C ILE A 16 27.35 29.33 38.76
N GLU A 17 28.31 28.45 38.46
CA GLU A 17 29.30 28.65 37.39
C GLU A 17 30.12 27.36 37.25
N LYS A 18 29.61 26.43 36.43
CA LYS A 18 30.31 25.35 35.70
C LYS A 18 29.37 24.18 35.48
N ASP A 19 28.45 24.34 34.53
CA ASP A 19 28.16 23.26 33.58
C ASP A 19 27.46 23.86 32.35
N ALA A 20 28.24 24.56 31.54
CA ALA A 20 27.82 25.09 30.26
C ALA A 20 28.54 24.31 29.16
N GLY A 21 27.76 23.56 28.38
CA GLY A 21 28.08 23.24 27.00
C GLY A 21 28.92 21.99 26.76
N LYS A 22 28.25 20.84 26.62
CA LYS A 22 28.52 19.90 25.53
C LYS A 22 27.19 19.41 24.99
N GLU A 23 26.64 20.20 24.05
CA GLU A 23 25.63 19.71 23.12
C GLU A 23 26.20 18.47 22.40
N PRO A 24 25.38 17.44 22.10
CA PRO A 24 25.86 16.34 21.28
C PRO A 24 26.29 16.91 19.93
N GLU A 25 27.55 16.68 19.57
CA GLU A 25 28.15 17.12 18.31
C GLU A 25 27.25 16.70 17.15
N THR A 26 26.57 17.70 16.60
CA THR A 26 25.88 17.59 15.33
C THR A 26 26.95 17.37 14.28
N VAL A 27 27.00 16.15 13.74
CA VAL A 27 27.78 15.85 12.55
C VAL A 27 27.12 16.61 11.39
N LEU A 28 27.54 17.85 11.18
CA LEU A 28 27.21 18.63 10.00
C LEU A 28 28.44 18.69 9.09
N SER A 29 28.41 17.87 8.05
CA SER A 29 28.62 18.34 6.67
C SER A 29 28.59 17.14 5.72
N SER A 30 27.40 16.60 5.45
CA SER A 30 27.15 16.00 4.13
C SER A 30 26.68 17.13 3.22
N GLY A 31 27.40 17.34 2.11
CA GLY A 31 27.17 18.44 1.19
C GLY A 31 25.71 18.52 0.74
N ASN A 32 25.09 19.69 0.95
CA ASN A 32 23.84 20.18 0.38
C ASN A 32 22.91 19.07 -0.18
N ALA A 33 22.40 18.19 0.69
CA ALA A 33 21.50 17.12 0.28
C ALA A 33 20.28 17.75 -0.41
N LYS A 34 20.08 17.43 -1.70
CA LYS A 34 18.94 17.94 -2.44
C LYS A 34 17.65 17.50 -1.73
N GLU A 35 16.70 18.42 -1.61
CA GLU A 35 15.39 18.11 -1.04
C GLU A 35 14.41 17.64 -2.12
N MET A 36 13.41 16.85 -1.71
CA MET A 36 12.26 16.47 -2.50
C MET A 36 10.97 16.70 -1.71
N ARG A 37 9.83 16.84 -2.39
CA ARG A 37 8.52 16.81 -1.75
C ARG A 37 8.08 15.36 -1.51
N ALA A 38 7.46 15.13 -0.36
CA ALA A 38 6.84 13.86 -0.01
C ALA A 38 5.59 14.07 0.85
N VAL A 39 4.63 13.15 0.76
CA VAL A 39 3.53 13.08 1.71
C VAL A 39 4.00 12.34 2.96
N VAL A 40 3.98 13.03 4.09
CA VAL A 40 4.39 12.49 5.38
C VAL A 40 3.16 12.25 6.26
N LEU A 41 3.09 11.05 6.81
CA LEU A 41 2.22 10.68 7.91
C LEU A 41 2.91 11.07 9.22
N SER A 42 2.43 12.12 9.88
CA SER A 42 3.05 12.62 11.13
C SER A 42 2.79 11.74 12.35
N GLY A 43 1.75 10.92 12.30
CA GLY A 43 1.33 9.98 13.33
C GLY A 43 0.06 9.26 12.88
N PHE A 44 -0.29 8.14 13.50
CA PHE A 44 -1.50 7.40 13.11
C PHE A 44 -2.80 8.18 13.35
N GLY A 45 -3.80 7.98 12.48
CA GLY A 45 -5.13 8.56 12.65
C GLY A 45 -5.85 8.91 11.33
N GLY A 46 -6.58 10.02 11.36
CA GLY A 46 -7.41 10.49 10.25
C GLY A 46 -6.63 11.20 9.13
N LEU A 47 -7.36 11.76 8.16
CA LEU A 47 -6.76 12.48 7.01
C LEU A 47 -5.91 13.67 7.44
N ASN A 48 -6.21 14.28 8.58
CA ASN A 48 -5.47 15.40 9.14
C ASN A 48 -4.02 15.06 9.55
N LYS A 49 -3.61 13.79 9.50
CA LYS A 49 -2.23 13.35 9.77
C LYS A 49 -1.31 13.34 8.55
N LEU A 50 -1.84 13.52 7.34
CA LEU A 50 -1.05 13.58 6.11
C LEU A 50 -0.72 15.02 5.76
N ARG A 51 0.55 15.31 5.46
CA ARG A 51 1.01 16.63 4.99
C ARG A 51 2.08 16.46 3.92
N VAL A 52 2.09 17.36 2.93
CA VAL A 52 3.22 17.48 2.02
C VAL A 52 4.33 18.24 2.74
N THR A 53 5.51 17.64 2.85
CA THR A 53 6.71 18.27 3.43
C THR A 53 7.91 18.07 2.51
N LYS A 54 8.97 18.83 2.76
CA LYS A 54 10.27 18.54 2.17
C LYS A 54 10.99 17.45 2.96
N LYS A 55 11.74 16.61 2.26
CA LYS A 55 12.59 15.54 2.80
C LYS A 55 13.90 15.52 2.03
N ALA A 56 14.98 15.06 2.66
CA ALA A 56 16.22 14.77 1.93
C ALA A 56 15.93 13.71 0.85
N MET A 57 16.45 13.93 -0.35
CA MET A 57 16.37 12.97 -1.44
C MET A 57 17.25 11.75 -1.10
N PRO A 58 16.73 10.52 -1.24
CA PRO A 58 17.53 9.32 -1.00
C PRO A 58 18.54 9.14 -2.14
N GLU A 59 19.65 8.48 -1.83
CA GLU A 59 20.61 7.97 -2.83
C GLU A 59 20.57 6.44 -2.80
N PRO A 60 20.66 5.77 -3.97
CA PRO A 60 20.53 4.33 -4.04
C PRO A 60 21.75 3.66 -3.40
N GLN A 61 21.51 2.66 -2.56
CA GLN A 61 22.56 1.80 -2.03
C GLN A 61 22.96 0.74 -3.07
N GLU A 62 23.99 -0.06 -2.77
CA GLU A 62 24.35 -1.22 -3.60
C GLU A 62 23.13 -2.11 -3.87
N GLY A 63 22.90 -2.46 -5.14
CA GLY A 63 21.77 -3.27 -5.58
C GLY A 63 20.44 -2.51 -5.70
N GLU A 64 20.38 -1.20 -5.43
CA GLU A 64 19.16 -0.39 -5.52
C GLU A 64 19.10 0.46 -6.80
N VAL A 65 17.87 0.80 -7.17
CA VAL A 65 17.55 1.75 -8.25
C VAL A 65 16.90 2.98 -7.63
N LYS A 66 17.35 4.18 -8.05
CA LYS A 66 16.70 5.45 -7.74
C LYS A 66 15.71 5.79 -8.85
N VAL A 67 14.43 5.91 -8.50
CA VAL A 67 13.35 6.20 -9.44
C VAL A 67 12.81 7.61 -9.22
N ARG A 68 12.81 8.42 -10.28
CA ARG A 68 12.05 9.68 -10.36
C ARG A 68 10.58 9.35 -10.57
N VAL A 69 9.80 9.43 -9.50
CA VAL A 69 8.40 9.03 -9.50
C VAL A 69 7.57 9.95 -10.40
N LYS A 70 6.75 9.35 -11.26
CA LYS A 70 5.78 10.02 -12.14
C LYS A 70 4.34 9.77 -11.70
N ALA A 71 4.06 8.59 -11.16
CA ALA A 71 2.78 8.25 -10.53
C ALA A 71 2.99 7.27 -9.37
N CYS A 72 2.10 7.31 -8.38
CA CYS A 72 2.05 6.33 -7.30
C CYS A 72 0.64 5.76 -7.21
N GLY A 73 0.55 4.46 -6.91
CA GLY A 73 -0.73 3.81 -6.68
C GLY A 73 -1.30 4.10 -5.30
N LEU A 74 -2.62 3.99 -5.17
CA LEU A 74 -3.35 4.09 -3.91
C LEU A 74 -4.02 2.76 -3.63
N ASN A 75 -3.63 2.16 -2.51
CA ASN A 75 -4.09 0.85 -2.09
C ASN A 75 -4.86 0.94 -0.78
N PHE A 76 -5.69 -0.07 -0.53
CA PHE A 76 -6.40 -0.17 0.75
C PHE A 76 -5.43 -0.29 1.94
N LEU A 77 -4.25 -0.89 1.71
CA LEU A 77 -3.18 -0.99 2.70
C LEU A 77 -2.69 0.39 3.17
N ASP A 78 -2.68 1.41 2.31
CA ASP A 78 -2.27 2.76 2.70
C ASP A 78 -3.23 3.37 3.73
N LEU A 79 -4.53 3.05 3.64
CA LEU A 79 -5.51 3.45 4.65
C LEU A 79 -5.24 2.76 5.98
N MET A 80 -4.82 1.48 5.94
CA MET A 80 -4.54 0.68 7.14
C MET A 80 -3.31 1.22 7.85
N VAL A 81 -2.22 1.46 7.10
CA VAL A 81 -1.00 2.11 7.57
C VAL A 81 -1.32 3.45 8.21
N ARG A 82 -2.08 4.31 7.52
CA ARG A 82 -2.44 5.63 8.03
C ARG A 82 -3.18 5.55 9.37
N GLN A 83 -4.05 4.56 9.54
CA GLN A 83 -4.79 4.34 10.78
C GLN A 83 -3.99 3.60 11.86
N GLY A 84 -2.82 3.05 11.52
CA GLY A 84 -2.05 2.17 12.42
C GLY A 84 -2.66 0.77 12.56
N ASN A 85 -3.55 0.37 11.65
CA ASN A 85 -4.26 -0.91 11.65
C ASN A 85 -3.49 -1.96 10.85
N ILE A 86 -2.22 -2.15 11.18
CA ILE A 86 -1.36 -3.18 10.59
C ILE A 86 -0.59 -3.88 11.71
N ASP A 87 -0.23 -5.14 11.49
CA ASP A 87 0.63 -5.85 12.42
C ASP A 87 2.01 -5.20 12.44
N ASN A 88 2.57 -4.97 13.63
CA ASN A 88 3.86 -4.31 13.84
C ASN A 88 4.00 -2.99 13.06
N PRO A 89 3.19 -1.96 13.40
CA PRO A 89 3.17 -0.73 12.64
C PRO A 89 4.54 -0.02 12.68
N PRO A 90 4.99 0.57 11.56
CA PRO A 90 6.26 1.28 11.48
C PRO A 90 6.25 2.52 12.38
N LYS A 91 7.44 3.04 12.70
CA LYS A 91 7.54 4.30 13.45
C LYS A 91 7.07 5.47 12.58
N THR A 92 6.35 6.41 13.18
CA THR A 92 6.02 7.71 12.57
C THR A 92 6.99 8.77 13.10
N PRO A 93 7.30 9.84 12.33
CA PRO A 93 6.76 10.15 11.00
C PRO A 93 7.34 9.27 9.88
N LEU A 94 6.53 8.95 8.86
CA LEU A 94 6.94 8.15 7.70
C LEU A 94 6.33 8.69 6.40
N VAL A 95 6.89 8.28 5.26
CA VAL A 95 6.31 8.51 3.91
C VAL A 95 5.58 7.23 3.48
N PRO A 96 4.24 7.24 3.30
CA PRO A 96 3.50 6.04 2.89
C PRO A 96 3.68 5.68 1.41
N GLY A 97 2.96 4.66 0.96
CA GLY A 97 2.92 4.19 -0.43
C GLY A 97 3.78 2.96 -0.67
N PHE A 98 3.24 2.00 -1.41
CA PHE A 98 3.89 0.70 -1.69
C PHE A 98 4.16 0.41 -3.16
N GLU A 99 3.68 1.27 -4.06
CA GLU A 99 3.91 1.11 -5.49
C GLU A 99 4.05 2.47 -6.17
N CYS A 100 4.88 2.51 -7.21
CA CYS A 100 5.03 3.67 -8.05
C CYS A 100 5.48 3.29 -9.47
N SER A 101 5.43 4.27 -10.36
CA SER A 101 6.06 4.21 -11.66
C SER A 101 6.82 5.49 -11.94
N GLY A 102 7.86 5.39 -12.76
CA GLY A 102 8.73 6.52 -13.03
C GLY A 102 9.88 6.19 -13.95
N ILE A 103 10.89 7.06 -13.89
CA ILE A 103 12.08 6.96 -14.71
C ILE A 103 13.26 6.65 -13.80
N VAL A 104 14.12 5.70 -14.18
CA VAL A 104 15.38 5.44 -13.50
C VAL A 104 16.26 6.69 -13.58
N GLU A 105 16.56 7.29 -12.43
CA GLU A 105 17.36 8.51 -12.31
C GLU A 105 18.83 8.22 -11.94
N ALA A 106 19.07 7.18 -11.14
CA ALA A 106 20.41 6.72 -10.77
C ALA A 106 20.39 5.22 -10.39
N LEU A 107 21.57 4.62 -10.40
CA LEU A 107 21.78 3.21 -10.05
C LEU A 107 22.78 3.12 -8.91
N GLY A 108 22.52 2.21 -7.97
CA GLY A 108 23.49 1.78 -6.98
C GLY A 108 24.61 0.96 -7.61
N GLU A 109 25.67 0.74 -6.84
CA GLU A 109 26.71 -0.21 -7.23
C GLU A 109 26.10 -1.61 -7.45
N ASN A 110 26.66 -2.37 -8.38
CA ASN A 110 26.23 -3.74 -8.71
C ASN A 110 24.79 -3.92 -9.25
N THR A 111 24.08 -2.85 -9.62
CA THR A 111 22.82 -2.94 -10.38
C THR A 111 23.09 -2.96 -11.88
N LYS A 112 22.83 -4.08 -12.57
CA LYS A 112 23.21 -4.28 -13.98
C LYS A 112 22.01 -4.45 -14.94
N GLU A 113 20.81 -4.61 -14.40
CA GLU A 113 19.61 -4.95 -15.15
C GLU A 113 18.91 -3.71 -15.76
N PHE A 114 19.34 -2.51 -15.34
CA PHE A 114 18.70 -1.23 -15.66
C PHE A 114 19.69 -0.20 -16.17
N GLU A 115 19.18 0.76 -16.93
CA GLU A 115 19.88 1.94 -17.41
C GLU A 115 19.18 3.21 -16.94
N ILE A 116 19.94 4.29 -16.74
CA ILE A 116 19.36 5.61 -16.46
C ILE A 116 18.50 6.03 -17.66
N GLY A 117 17.26 6.45 -17.38
CA GLY A 117 16.26 6.77 -18.41
C GLY A 117 15.24 5.65 -18.64
N ASP A 118 15.49 4.43 -18.16
CA ASP A 118 14.51 3.34 -18.24
C ASP A 118 13.17 3.75 -17.60
N ARG A 119 12.08 3.36 -18.25
CA ARG A 119 10.72 3.54 -17.74
C ARG A 119 10.33 2.30 -16.95
N VAL A 120 9.95 2.51 -15.70
CA VAL A 120 9.74 1.39 -14.75
C VAL A 120 8.47 1.56 -13.92
N MET A 121 7.97 0.43 -13.44
CA MET A 121 7.11 0.32 -12.27
C MET A 121 7.89 -0.39 -11.16
N ALA A 122 7.57 -0.11 -9.91
CA ALA A 122 8.27 -0.69 -8.78
C ALA A 122 7.34 -0.92 -7.57
N PHE A 123 7.56 -2.04 -6.89
CA PHE A 123 7.11 -2.22 -5.52
C PHE A 123 8.13 -1.61 -4.58
N VAL A 124 7.67 -0.95 -3.53
CA VAL A 124 8.53 -0.33 -2.53
C VAL A 124 8.01 -0.62 -1.13
N ASN A 125 8.92 -0.77 -0.16
CA ASN A 125 8.54 -0.91 1.23
C ASN A 125 8.42 0.47 1.87
N TYR A 126 7.26 1.11 1.69
CA TYR A 126 7.02 2.53 2.00
C TYR A 126 7.80 3.49 1.07
N GLY A 127 7.48 4.79 1.15
CA GLY A 127 8.24 5.84 0.45
C GLY A 127 7.73 6.23 -0.94
N ALA A 128 6.77 5.50 -1.53
CA ALA A 128 6.31 5.78 -2.90
C ALA A 128 5.55 7.12 -3.05
N TRP A 129 5.01 7.69 -1.97
CA TRP A 129 4.36 9.00 -2.00
C TRP A 129 5.37 10.16 -1.90
N ALA A 130 6.42 10.10 -2.73
CA ALA A 130 7.48 11.09 -2.83
C ALA A 130 7.87 11.31 -4.29
N GLU A 131 8.59 12.40 -4.57
CA GLU A 131 9.09 12.67 -5.93
C GLU A 131 10.24 11.74 -6.35
N VAL A 132 10.92 11.09 -5.39
CA VAL A 132 11.98 10.11 -5.62
C VAL A 132 11.86 8.97 -4.61
N VAL A 133 12.15 7.76 -5.05
CA VAL A 133 12.29 6.59 -4.18
C VAL A 133 13.52 5.78 -4.59
N CYS A 134 14.18 5.15 -3.62
CA CYS A 134 15.17 4.12 -3.87
C CYS A 134 14.59 2.77 -3.43
N THR A 135 14.84 1.73 -4.21
CA THR A 135 14.35 0.38 -3.89
C THR A 135 15.25 -0.69 -4.52
N PRO A 136 15.34 -1.89 -3.94
CA PRO A 136 16.10 -2.99 -4.53
C PRO A 136 15.68 -3.29 -5.96
N ALA A 137 16.65 -3.54 -6.84
CA ALA A 137 16.43 -3.78 -8.27
C ALA A 137 15.48 -4.95 -8.55
N GLU A 138 15.42 -5.94 -7.67
CA GLU A 138 14.51 -7.11 -7.77
C GLU A 138 13.01 -6.76 -7.69
N PHE A 139 12.67 -5.59 -7.18
CA PHE A 139 11.28 -5.10 -7.11
C PHE A 139 10.93 -4.10 -8.21
N VAL A 140 11.83 -3.89 -9.17
CA VAL A 140 11.67 -2.95 -10.28
C VAL A 140 11.44 -3.73 -11.57
N TYR A 141 10.52 -3.24 -12.40
CA TYR A 141 10.17 -3.87 -13.68
C TYR A 141 10.08 -2.80 -14.77
N LYS A 142 10.74 -3.04 -15.91
CA LYS A 142 10.58 -2.19 -17.09
C LYS A 142 9.14 -2.27 -17.58
N ILE A 143 8.59 -1.12 -18.00
CA ILE A 143 7.23 -1.05 -18.54
C ILE A 143 7.26 -0.98 -20.06
N PRO A 144 6.25 -1.53 -20.76
CA PRO A 144 6.12 -1.38 -22.22
C PRO A 144 6.10 0.09 -22.67
N ASP A 145 6.55 0.34 -23.91
CA ASP A 145 6.63 1.68 -24.46
C ASP A 145 5.25 2.37 -24.56
N ASP A 146 4.21 1.62 -24.85
CA ASP A 146 2.83 2.09 -24.98
C ASP A 146 2.11 2.27 -23.63
N MET A 147 2.60 1.67 -22.54
CA MET A 147 2.01 1.79 -21.22
C MET A 147 2.38 3.12 -20.57
N THR A 148 1.41 3.96 -20.22
CA THR A 148 1.66 5.23 -19.50
C THR A 148 2.13 4.99 -18.06
N PHE A 149 2.77 5.99 -17.44
CA PHE A 149 3.14 5.89 -16.03
C PHE A 149 1.94 5.70 -15.11
N THR A 150 0.80 6.34 -15.39
CA THR A 150 -0.41 6.17 -14.58
C THR A 150 -0.98 4.76 -14.69
N GLU A 151 -1.00 4.16 -15.89
CA GLU A 151 -1.39 2.76 -16.06
C GLU A 151 -0.45 1.82 -15.33
N ALA A 152 0.86 2.03 -15.47
CA ALA A 152 1.88 1.23 -14.78
C ALA A 152 1.73 1.25 -13.25
N ALA A 153 1.50 2.44 -12.66
CA ALA A 153 1.28 2.58 -11.22
C ALA A 153 -0.08 2.04 -10.75
N ALA A 154 -1.05 1.87 -11.66
CA ALA A 154 -2.34 1.24 -11.37
C ALA A 154 -2.32 -0.29 -11.62
N PHE A 155 -1.31 -0.78 -12.33
CA PHE A 155 -1.19 -2.18 -12.73
C PHE A 155 -0.57 -3.04 -11.62
N SER A 156 0.58 -2.62 -11.08
CA SER A 156 1.47 -3.43 -10.22
C SER A 156 0.75 -4.21 -9.12
N MET A 157 0.23 -3.55 -8.07
CA MET A 157 -0.41 -4.23 -6.94
C MET A 157 -1.68 -4.97 -7.34
N ASN A 158 -2.48 -4.39 -8.25
CA ASN A 158 -3.79 -4.95 -8.59
C ASN A 158 -3.66 -6.27 -9.37
N PHE A 159 -2.83 -6.27 -10.43
CA PHE A 159 -2.69 -7.42 -11.30
C PHE A 159 -1.81 -8.51 -10.69
N VAL A 160 -0.74 -8.15 -9.96
CA VAL A 160 0.07 -9.17 -9.26
C VAL A 160 -0.77 -9.86 -8.19
N ALA A 161 -1.54 -9.12 -7.39
CA ALA A 161 -2.45 -9.75 -6.42
C ALA A 161 -3.46 -10.66 -7.13
N ALA A 162 -4.16 -10.18 -8.16
CA ALA A 162 -5.13 -10.98 -8.89
C ALA A 162 -4.50 -12.26 -9.50
N TYR A 163 -3.33 -12.14 -10.10
CA TYR A 163 -2.60 -13.25 -10.72
C TYR A 163 -2.22 -14.32 -9.68
N MET A 164 -1.60 -13.91 -8.57
CA MET A 164 -1.21 -14.84 -7.50
C MET A 164 -2.43 -15.60 -6.96
N MET A 165 -3.56 -14.91 -6.77
CA MET A 165 -4.78 -15.53 -6.25
C MET A 165 -5.36 -16.55 -7.24
N LEU A 166 -5.44 -16.20 -8.52
CA LEU A 166 -6.07 -17.05 -9.53
C LEU A 166 -5.20 -18.22 -9.96
N PHE A 167 -3.91 -18.00 -10.21
CA PHE A 167 -3.07 -18.99 -10.87
C PHE A 167 -2.17 -19.75 -9.90
N GLU A 168 -1.54 -19.06 -8.95
CA GLU A 168 -0.62 -19.70 -8.01
C GLU A 168 -1.35 -20.37 -6.83
N VAL A 169 -2.37 -19.70 -6.28
CA VAL A 169 -3.12 -20.23 -5.13
C VAL A 169 -4.28 -21.13 -5.57
N ALA A 170 -5.12 -20.65 -6.49
CA ALA A 170 -6.36 -21.33 -6.84
C ALA A 170 -6.26 -22.22 -8.09
N ASN A 171 -5.22 -22.05 -8.91
CA ASN A 171 -5.00 -22.79 -10.16
C ASN A 171 -6.24 -22.78 -11.09
N LEU A 172 -6.68 -21.57 -11.47
CA LEU A 172 -7.78 -21.34 -12.40
C LEU A 172 -7.54 -22.05 -13.75
N ARG A 173 -8.57 -22.75 -14.24
CA ARG A 173 -8.54 -23.50 -15.51
C ARG A 173 -9.78 -23.23 -16.35
N GLU A 174 -9.71 -23.68 -17.60
CA GLU A 174 -10.82 -23.66 -18.54
C GLU A 174 -12.10 -24.26 -17.94
N GLY A 175 -13.24 -23.59 -18.18
CA GLY A 175 -14.54 -24.05 -17.71
C GLY A 175 -14.82 -23.85 -16.23
N MET A 176 -13.88 -23.26 -15.47
CA MET A 176 -14.09 -22.94 -14.05
C MET A 176 -14.97 -21.71 -13.84
N SER A 177 -15.44 -21.53 -12.61
CA SER A 177 -16.22 -20.35 -12.21
C SER A 177 -15.51 -19.59 -11.09
N VAL A 178 -15.64 -18.26 -11.12
CA VAL A 178 -15.03 -17.36 -10.13
C VAL A 178 -16.08 -16.43 -9.56
N LEU A 179 -16.18 -16.35 -8.23
CA LEU A 179 -16.96 -15.33 -7.53
C LEU A 179 -16.01 -14.24 -6.99
N VAL A 180 -16.11 -13.04 -7.57
CA VAL A 180 -15.30 -11.87 -7.20
C VAL A 180 -16.14 -10.83 -6.48
N HIS A 181 -15.80 -10.60 -5.21
CA HIS A 181 -16.38 -9.51 -4.44
C HIS A 181 -15.76 -8.17 -4.81
N SER A 182 -16.56 -7.10 -4.70
CA SER A 182 -16.12 -5.74 -5.03
C SER A 182 -15.58 -5.65 -6.47
N ALA A 183 -16.31 -6.23 -7.42
CA ALA A 183 -15.91 -6.38 -8.82
C ALA A 183 -15.52 -5.04 -9.48
N GLY A 184 -16.11 -3.93 -9.05
CA GLY A 184 -15.77 -2.58 -9.52
C GLY A 184 -14.62 -1.91 -8.76
N GLY A 185 -13.72 -2.67 -8.14
CA GLY A 185 -12.45 -2.18 -7.56
C GLY A 185 -11.25 -2.62 -8.42
N GLY A 186 -10.05 -2.09 -8.14
CA GLY A 186 -8.84 -2.36 -8.94
C GLY A 186 -8.54 -3.85 -9.11
N VAL A 187 -8.41 -4.59 -8.01
CA VAL A 187 -8.22 -6.05 -8.05
C VAL A 187 -9.43 -6.77 -8.66
N GLY A 188 -10.66 -6.31 -8.41
CA GLY A 188 -11.86 -6.94 -8.97
C GLY A 188 -11.89 -6.89 -10.50
N GLN A 189 -11.48 -5.76 -11.09
CA GLN A 189 -11.33 -5.60 -12.53
C GLN A 189 -10.13 -6.38 -13.08
N ALA A 190 -9.00 -6.42 -12.35
CA ALA A 190 -7.85 -7.24 -12.75
C ALA A 190 -8.20 -8.74 -12.79
N VAL A 191 -8.92 -9.24 -11.78
CA VAL A 191 -9.43 -10.63 -11.75
C VAL A 191 -10.32 -10.89 -12.96
N ALA A 192 -11.27 -10.01 -13.25
CA ALA A 192 -12.19 -10.17 -14.36
C ALA A 192 -11.46 -10.24 -15.72
N GLN A 193 -10.47 -9.36 -15.94
CA GLN A 193 -9.65 -9.37 -17.15
C GLN A 193 -8.74 -10.60 -17.25
N LEU A 194 -8.16 -11.06 -16.14
CA LEU A 194 -7.33 -12.28 -16.16
C LEU A 194 -8.19 -13.52 -16.44
N CYS A 195 -9.39 -13.61 -15.86
CA CYS A 195 -10.33 -14.70 -16.15
C CYS A 195 -10.72 -14.77 -17.64
N SER A 196 -10.84 -13.63 -18.33
CA SER A 196 -11.22 -13.62 -19.76
C SER A 196 -10.11 -14.13 -20.69
N THR A 197 -8.87 -14.24 -20.19
CA THR A 197 -7.76 -14.88 -20.94
C THR A 197 -7.85 -16.40 -20.97
N ILE A 198 -8.71 -16.99 -20.12
CA ILE A 198 -8.89 -18.44 -20.01
C ILE A 198 -10.24 -18.82 -20.66
N PRO A 199 -10.26 -19.80 -21.58
CA PRO A 199 -11.49 -20.19 -22.24
C PRO A 199 -12.59 -20.62 -21.26
N ASN A 200 -13.83 -20.28 -21.58
CA ASN A 200 -15.03 -20.80 -20.92
C ASN A 200 -15.10 -20.54 -19.40
N VAL A 201 -14.38 -19.56 -18.86
CA VAL A 201 -14.50 -19.16 -17.45
C VAL A 201 -15.74 -18.29 -17.23
N THR A 202 -16.52 -18.61 -16.21
CA THR A 202 -17.69 -17.82 -15.80
C THR A 202 -17.34 -16.94 -14.60
N VAL A 203 -17.52 -15.62 -14.71
CA VAL A 203 -17.23 -14.68 -13.63
C VAL A 203 -18.52 -14.11 -13.05
N PHE A 204 -18.74 -14.38 -11.76
CA PHE A 204 -19.79 -13.79 -10.94
C PHE A 204 -19.20 -12.62 -10.14
N GLY A 205 -19.68 -11.40 -10.38
CA GLY A 205 -19.25 -10.21 -9.66
C GLY A 205 -20.29 -9.74 -8.64
N THR A 206 -19.83 -9.19 -7.52
CA THR A 206 -20.69 -8.38 -6.63
C THR A 206 -20.20 -6.94 -6.55
N ALA A 207 -21.12 -5.99 -6.68
CA ALA A 207 -20.85 -4.55 -6.55
C ALA A 207 -22.10 -3.79 -6.13
N SER A 208 -21.96 -2.56 -5.63
CA SER A 208 -23.13 -1.67 -5.45
C SER A 208 -23.80 -1.38 -6.80
N SER A 209 -25.12 -1.42 -6.87
CA SER A 209 -25.95 -1.18 -8.07
C SER A 209 -25.56 0.04 -8.89
N PHE A 210 -25.22 1.17 -8.24
CA PHE A 210 -24.81 2.38 -8.97
C PHE A 210 -23.56 2.19 -9.85
N LYS A 211 -22.75 1.15 -9.61
CA LYS A 211 -21.59 0.80 -10.45
C LYS A 211 -21.94 -0.12 -11.61
N HIS A 212 -23.11 -0.76 -11.58
CA HIS A 212 -23.41 -1.89 -12.47
C HIS A 212 -23.31 -1.51 -13.94
N GLU A 213 -23.90 -0.37 -14.33
CA GLU A 213 -23.87 0.06 -15.73
C GLU A 213 -22.43 0.22 -16.26
N ALA A 214 -21.50 0.68 -15.42
CA ALA A 214 -20.11 0.91 -15.82
C ALA A 214 -19.27 -0.37 -15.89
N ILE A 215 -19.67 -1.46 -15.23
CA ILE A 215 -18.86 -2.69 -15.11
C ILE A 215 -19.57 -3.96 -15.60
N LYS A 216 -20.82 -3.86 -16.08
CA LYS A 216 -21.63 -5.02 -16.49
C LYS A 216 -20.92 -5.89 -17.53
N ASP A 217 -20.15 -5.27 -18.42
CA ASP A 217 -19.46 -5.96 -19.51
C ASP A 217 -18.11 -6.57 -19.06
N SER A 218 -17.67 -6.28 -17.84
CA SER A 218 -16.42 -6.85 -17.29
C SER A 218 -16.60 -8.27 -16.75
N VAL A 219 -17.82 -8.68 -16.40
CA VAL A 219 -18.11 -9.99 -15.77
C VAL A 219 -19.26 -10.70 -16.48
N THR A 220 -19.41 -12.00 -16.30
CA THR A 220 -20.49 -12.78 -16.93
C THR A 220 -21.85 -12.48 -16.26
N HIS A 221 -21.86 -12.40 -14.93
CA HIS A 221 -23.04 -12.12 -14.13
C HIS A 221 -22.70 -11.15 -13.01
N LEU A 222 -23.52 -10.11 -12.82
CA LEU A 222 -23.28 -9.07 -11.82
C LEU A 222 -24.47 -8.97 -10.87
N PHE A 223 -24.18 -8.99 -9.57
CA PHE A 223 -25.19 -8.88 -8.51
C PHE A 223 -24.96 -7.64 -7.66
N ASP A 224 -26.06 -7.09 -7.11
CA ASP A 224 -25.95 -6.07 -6.07
C ASP A 224 -25.36 -6.70 -4.81
N ARG A 225 -24.43 -6.01 -4.16
CA ARG A 225 -23.83 -6.48 -2.90
C ARG A 225 -24.84 -6.65 -1.74
N SER A 226 -26.02 -6.02 -1.82
CA SER A 226 -27.06 -6.07 -0.78
C SER A 226 -28.06 -7.20 -0.98
N VAL A 227 -28.05 -7.88 -2.14
CA VAL A 227 -28.90 -9.06 -2.34
C VAL A 227 -28.22 -10.31 -1.80
N ASP A 228 -29.01 -11.36 -1.59
CA ASP A 228 -28.48 -12.69 -1.32
C ASP A 228 -27.89 -13.30 -2.61
N TYR A 229 -26.71 -12.79 -2.98
CA TYR A 229 -25.98 -13.22 -4.17
C TYR A 229 -25.58 -14.70 -4.10
N VAL A 230 -25.57 -15.31 -2.90
CA VAL A 230 -25.32 -16.75 -2.75
C VAL A 230 -26.46 -17.53 -3.40
N GLN A 231 -27.72 -17.19 -3.10
CA GLN A 231 -28.87 -17.84 -3.72
C GLN A 231 -28.93 -17.57 -5.21
N GLU A 232 -28.56 -16.37 -5.66
CA GLU A 232 -28.51 -16.06 -7.09
C GLU A 232 -27.45 -16.89 -7.83
N VAL A 233 -26.23 -17.00 -7.29
CA VAL A 233 -25.16 -17.84 -7.88
C VAL A 233 -25.58 -19.32 -7.90
N ARG A 234 -26.26 -19.82 -6.88
CA ARG A 234 -26.74 -21.22 -6.81
C ARG A 234 -27.73 -21.60 -7.91
N LYS A 235 -28.41 -20.63 -8.54
CA LYS A 235 -29.30 -20.90 -9.68
C LYS A 235 -28.52 -21.34 -10.92
N PHE A 236 -27.22 -21.07 -10.98
CA PHE A 236 -26.35 -21.48 -12.07
C PHE A 236 -25.75 -22.86 -11.80
N LYS A 237 -25.90 -23.77 -12.77
CA LYS A 237 -25.28 -25.11 -12.73
C LYS A 237 -23.79 -24.99 -13.04
N CYS A 238 -22.99 -24.59 -12.05
CA CYS A 238 -21.53 -24.60 -12.16
C CYS A 238 -21.05 -26.07 -12.19
N LYS A 239 -20.31 -26.45 -13.24
CA LYS A 239 -19.84 -27.84 -13.44
C LYS A 239 -18.59 -28.18 -12.61
N THR A 240 -17.96 -27.18 -12.00
CA THR A 240 -16.61 -27.22 -11.42
C THR A 240 -16.54 -26.43 -10.10
N GLU A 241 -15.41 -26.51 -9.40
CA GLU A 241 -15.12 -25.76 -8.17
C GLU A 241 -15.19 -24.24 -8.40
N LEU A 242 -15.73 -23.51 -7.40
CA LEU A 242 -15.90 -22.06 -7.44
C LEU A 242 -14.72 -21.41 -6.72
N ILE A 243 -13.92 -20.63 -7.44
CA ILE A 243 -12.86 -19.84 -6.81
C ILE A 243 -13.49 -18.61 -6.16
N TYR A 244 -13.23 -18.42 -4.87
CA TYR A 244 -13.75 -17.29 -4.10
C TYR A 244 -12.67 -16.24 -3.86
N VAL A 245 -12.90 -15.03 -4.38
CA VAL A 245 -12.00 -13.88 -4.19
C VAL A 245 -12.69 -12.82 -3.35
N LYS A 246 -12.21 -12.64 -2.11
CA LYS A 246 -12.68 -11.61 -1.18
C LYS A 246 -11.57 -10.65 -0.81
N MET A 247 -11.78 -9.38 -1.17
CA MET A 247 -10.89 -8.29 -0.80
C MET A 247 -11.14 -7.82 0.64
N ALA A 248 -10.06 -7.33 1.27
CA ALA A 248 -10.11 -6.76 2.60
C ALA A 248 -11.14 -5.63 2.70
N THR A 249 -11.93 -5.65 3.78
CA THR A 249 -12.86 -4.58 4.13
C THR A 249 -12.56 -4.09 5.54
N LEU A 250 -12.61 -2.77 5.75
CA LEU A 250 -12.63 -2.20 7.08
C LEU A 250 -13.96 -2.56 7.73
N LYS A 251 -13.94 -3.31 8.83
CA LYS A 251 -15.08 -3.30 9.74
C LYS A 251 -15.15 -1.90 10.35
N ALA A 252 -16.24 -1.18 10.11
CA ALA A 252 -16.48 0.09 10.77
C ALA A 252 -16.56 -0.19 12.28
N ASN A 253 -15.58 0.29 13.04
CA ASN A 253 -15.59 0.22 14.48
C ASN A 253 -16.65 1.23 14.96
N THR A 254 -17.89 0.77 15.16
CA THR A 254 -18.93 1.56 15.83
C THR A 254 -18.55 1.67 17.30
N GLY A 255 -17.81 2.73 17.64
CA GLY A 255 -17.69 3.30 18.98
C GLY A 255 -17.35 2.33 20.12
N SER A 256 -16.07 2.08 20.33
CA SER A 256 -15.42 1.98 21.65
C SER A 256 -13.95 1.61 21.43
N ALA A 257 -13.07 2.13 22.26
CA ALA A 257 -11.64 1.88 22.20
C ALA A 257 -11.34 0.39 22.38
N VAL A 258 -11.24 -0.34 21.26
CA VAL A 258 -10.67 -1.69 21.22
C VAL A 258 -9.73 -1.74 20.02
N THR A 259 -8.44 -1.81 20.33
CA THR A 259 -7.35 -2.15 19.41
C THR A 259 -7.64 -3.49 18.73
N GLY A 260 -7.63 -3.51 17.40
CA GLY A 260 -7.71 -4.75 16.62
C GLY A 260 -8.76 -4.72 15.52
N ALA A 261 -8.59 -3.87 14.51
CA ALA A 261 -9.25 -4.10 13.23
C ALA A 261 -8.47 -5.18 12.47
N LYS A 262 -9.02 -6.40 12.38
CA LYS A 262 -8.46 -7.45 11.49
C LYS A 262 -8.98 -7.24 10.07
N SER A 263 -8.08 -7.10 9.11
CA SER A 263 -8.38 -7.21 7.68
C SER A 263 -8.08 -8.62 7.22
N ASP A 264 -9.11 -9.40 6.88
CA ASP A 264 -8.93 -10.71 6.25
C ASP A 264 -9.00 -10.54 4.72
N VAL A 265 -7.91 -10.84 4.02
CA VAL A 265 -7.94 -11.20 2.59
C VAL A 265 -8.02 -12.72 2.56
N THR A 266 -9.08 -13.26 1.97
CA THR A 266 -9.25 -14.72 1.88
C THR A 266 -9.35 -15.10 0.42
N VAL A 267 -8.42 -15.96 0.02
CA VAL A 267 -8.44 -16.68 -1.24
C VAL A 267 -8.54 -18.13 -0.86
N GLY A 268 -9.67 -18.73 -1.19
CA GLY A 268 -9.89 -20.15 -0.97
C GLY A 268 -10.25 -20.79 -2.31
N ALA A 269 -9.48 -21.79 -2.71
CA ALA A 269 -10.01 -22.84 -3.56
C ALA A 269 -10.80 -23.77 -2.62
N LYS A 270 -12.11 -23.78 -2.78
CA LYS A 270 -13.03 -24.64 -2.04
C LYS A 270 -14.09 -25.12 -3.02
N THR A 271 -14.65 -26.30 -2.77
CA THR A 271 -15.90 -26.62 -3.44
C THR A 271 -16.94 -25.58 -3.01
N MET A 272 -17.87 -25.20 -3.90
CA MET A 272 -18.93 -24.22 -3.64
C MET A 272 -19.70 -24.47 -2.33
N TRP A 273 -19.61 -25.68 -1.79
CA TRP A 273 -20.28 -26.18 -0.60
C TRP A 273 -19.52 -25.95 0.71
N ASP A 274 -18.20 -25.68 0.70
CA ASP A 274 -17.37 -25.60 1.92
C ASP A 274 -17.24 -24.17 2.50
N PHE A 275 -17.92 -23.19 1.89
CA PHE A 275 -17.90 -21.78 2.32
C PHE A 275 -19.30 -21.23 2.67
N LEU A 276 -20.35 -22.02 2.44
CA LEU A 276 -21.75 -21.72 2.71
C LEU A 276 -22.29 -22.57 3.85
#